data_AF-A0AAQ3Q0K0-F1
#
_entry.id   AF-A0AAQ3Q0K0-F1
#
_cell.length_a   1.000
_cell.length_b   1.000
_cell.length_c   1.000
_cell.angle_alpha   90.00
_cell.angle_beta   90.00
_cell.angle_gamma   90.00
#
_symmetry.space_group_name_H-M   'P 1'
#
loop_
_entity.id
_entity.type
_entity.pdbx_description
1 polymer ?
#
loop_
_entity_poly.entity_id
_entity_poly.type
_entity_poly.pdbx_seq_one_letter_code
_entity_poly.pdbx_strand_id
1 'polypeptide(L)'
;MYAKSLNKPTPVNLAQHTYWNLGGHNSGTILFNNVQIFSFRITPADVQVIPTGEVSSISSTPYDFQQPMTIYYRINQPNTGYDIYYVLKKERGCEGLLKVAMLRDNVSGRKLEQWTNQLGLQFYTANTLNEERGKGSPNSMNHPNFPSTYVNPG
;
A
#
# COMPACT_ATOMS: atom_id res chain seq x y z
N MET A 1 -0.68 -10.14 -12.68
CA MET A 1 -0.76 -11.58 -12.31
C MET A 1 -2.02 -12.15 -12.96
N TYR A 2 -1.98 -13.40 -13.42
CA TYR A 2 -3.11 -14.07 -14.05
C TYR A 2 -3.28 -15.46 -13.44
N ALA A 3 -4.53 -15.93 -13.38
CA ALA A 3 -4.85 -17.30 -12.99
C ALA A 3 -5.88 -17.88 -13.96
N LYS A 4 -5.85 -19.21 -14.10
CA LYS A 4 -6.79 -19.96 -14.92
C LYS A 4 -7.24 -21.19 -14.13
N SER A 5 -8.55 -21.36 -13.96
CA SER A 5 -9.09 -22.61 -13.42
C SER A 5 -8.99 -23.72 -14.46
N LEU A 6 -8.72 -24.95 -14.01
CA LEU A 6 -8.55 -26.09 -14.91
C LEU A 6 -9.86 -26.85 -15.14
N ASN A 7 -10.48 -27.35 -14.07
CA ASN A 7 -11.58 -28.33 -14.15
C ASN A 7 -12.80 -28.00 -13.28
N LYS A 8 -12.72 -27.00 -12.40
CA LYS A 8 -13.82 -26.58 -11.53
C LYS A 8 -13.84 -25.05 -11.36
N PRO A 9 -15.01 -24.43 -11.11
CA PRO A 9 -15.08 -23.06 -10.65
C PRO A 9 -14.20 -22.87 -9.41
N THR A 10 -13.34 -21.85 -9.41
CA THR A 10 -12.42 -21.57 -8.31
C THR A 10 -12.35 -20.06 -8.10
N PRO A 11 -12.67 -19.54 -6.91
CA PRO A 11 -12.50 -18.12 -6.63
C PRO A 11 -11.00 -17.78 -6.64
N VAL A 12 -10.63 -16.69 -7.31
CA VAL A 12 -9.25 -16.20 -7.33
C VAL A 12 -9.25 -14.70 -7.09
N ASN A 13 -8.38 -14.27 -6.18
CA ASN A 13 -8.05 -12.87 -5.95
C ASN A 13 -6.54 -12.77 -5.69
N LEU A 14 -5.77 -12.32 -6.68
CA LEU A 14 -4.31 -12.23 -6.59
C LEU A 14 -3.90 -10.80 -6.26
N ALA A 15 -3.09 -10.64 -5.22
CA ALA A 15 -2.54 -9.35 -4.80
C ALA A 15 -1.03 -9.46 -4.57
N GLN A 16 -0.37 -8.31 -4.59
CA GLN A 16 1.05 -8.16 -4.33
C GLN A 16 1.20 -7.51 -2.96
N HIS A 17 1.95 -8.12 -2.04
CA HIS A 17 2.04 -7.72 -0.63
C HIS A 17 3.39 -7.07 -0.28
N THR A 18 3.90 -6.17 -1.13
CA THR A 18 5.15 -5.43 -0.83
C THR A 18 4.88 -4.32 0.18
N TYR A 19 5.76 -4.25 1.18
CA TYR A 19 5.88 -3.11 2.07
C TYR A 19 6.83 -2.08 1.47
N TRP A 20 6.36 -0.84 1.36
CA TRP A 20 7.13 0.26 0.79
C TRP A 20 7.61 1.21 1.88
N ASN A 21 8.92 1.45 1.92
CA ASN A 21 9.51 2.57 2.63
C ASN A 21 10.35 3.39 1.63
N LEU A 22 9.81 4.54 1.21
CA LEU A 22 10.40 5.34 0.13
C LEU A 22 11.69 6.05 0.56
N GLY A 23 11.90 6.29 1.86
CA GLY A 23 13.21 6.74 2.37
C GLY A 23 14.28 5.64 2.26
N GLY A 24 13.87 4.37 2.24
CA GLY A 24 14.71 3.18 2.19
C GLY A 24 14.35 2.22 3.33
N HIS A 25 14.74 0.94 3.23
CA HIS A 25 14.38 -0.06 4.25
C HIS A 25 14.94 0.26 5.66
N ASN A 26 16.00 1.07 5.74
CA ASN A 26 16.63 1.52 6.99
C ASN A 26 16.31 2.99 7.35
N SER A 27 15.37 3.66 6.66
CA SER A 27 15.07 5.08 6.91
C SER A 27 14.11 5.33 8.07
N GLY A 28 13.79 4.30 8.87
CA GLY A 28 12.85 4.40 9.97
C GLY A 28 11.39 4.34 9.51
N THR A 29 10.54 5.20 10.06
CA THR A 29 9.09 5.12 9.88
C THR A 29 8.58 5.79 8.59
N ILE A 30 7.41 5.37 8.12
CA ILE A 30 6.72 5.96 6.96
C ILE A 30 5.86 7.18 7.30
N LEU A 31 5.76 7.58 8.58
CA LEU A 31 4.78 8.58 9.05
C LEU A 31 4.84 9.92 8.30
N PHE A 32 6.01 10.31 7.79
CA PHE A 32 6.19 11.57 7.06
C PHE A 32 5.97 11.46 5.55
N ASN A 33 5.61 10.27 5.05
CA ASN A 33 5.21 10.10 3.66
C ASN A 33 3.85 10.77 3.41
N ASN A 34 3.74 11.40 2.26
CA ASN A 34 2.48 11.92 1.73
C ASN A 34 1.81 10.83 0.91
N VAL A 35 0.55 10.57 1.18
CA VAL A 35 -0.27 9.57 0.49
C VAL A 35 -1.46 10.26 -0.16
N GLN A 36 -1.76 9.86 -1.39
CA GLN A 36 -3.00 10.19 -2.09
C GLN A 36 -3.59 8.89 -2.65
N ILE A 37 -4.89 8.67 -2.44
CA ILE A 37 -5.63 7.51 -2.94
C ILE A 37 -6.81 8.01 -3.77
N PHE A 38 -6.88 7.58 -5.03
CA PHE A 38 -7.90 8.01 -5.99
C PHE A 38 -9.17 7.16 -5.87
N SER A 39 -9.83 7.26 -4.72
CA SER A 39 -11.08 6.58 -4.40
C SER A 39 -11.99 7.51 -3.57
N PHE A 40 -13.28 7.19 -3.52
CA PHE A 40 -14.28 7.90 -2.73
C PHE A 40 -14.96 6.99 -1.69
N ARG A 41 -14.62 5.70 -1.67
CA ARG A 41 -15.36 4.68 -0.92
C ARG A 41 -14.44 3.60 -0.37
N ILE A 42 -14.85 3.03 0.75
CA ILE A 42 -14.20 1.88 1.40
C ILE A 42 -15.23 0.78 1.69
N THR A 43 -14.76 -0.42 2.00
CA THR A 43 -15.55 -1.44 2.69
C THR A 43 -15.12 -1.49 4.15
N PRO A 44 -15.88 -0.93 5.10
CA PRO A 44 -15.57 -1.03 6.52
C PRO A 44 -15.43 -2.49 6.94
N ALA A 45 -14.51 -2.73 7.87
CA ALA A 45 -14.31 -4.03 8.48
C ALA A 45 -14.72 -3.99 9.95
N ASP A 46 -15.13 -5.14 10.48
CA ASP A 46 -15.40 -5.31 11.90
C ASP A 46 -14.09 -5.44 12.72
N VAL A 47 -14.23 -5.71 14.02
CA VAL A 47 -13.09 -5.88 14.94
C VAL A 47 -12.21 -7.09 14.62
N GLN A 48 -12.68 -8.02 13.78
CA GLN A 48 -11.92 -9.17 13.29
C GLN A 48 -11.32 -8.91 11.90
N VAL A 49 -11.41 -7.66 11.40
CA VAL A 49 -10.93 -7.25 10.08
C VAL A 49 -11.72 -7.93 8.94
N ILE A 50 -12.97 -8.33 9.21
CA ILE A 50 -13.87 -8.91 8.21
C ILE A 50 -14.72 -7.78 7.61
N PRO A 51 -14.75 -7.59 6.27
CA PRO A 51 -15.62 -6.60 5.65
C PRO A 51 -17.09 -6.83 6.01
N THR A 52 -17.79 -5.78 6.45
CA THR A 52 -19.20 -5.86 6.88
C THR A 52 -20.18 -6.08 5.72
N GLY A 53 -19.71 -5.92 4.47
CA GLY A 53 -20.53 -5.88 3.27
C GLY A 53 -21.02 -4.47 2.92
N GLU A 54 -20.84 -3.48 3.79
CA GLU A 54 -21.14 -2.08 3.52
C GLU A 54 -20.12 -1.47 2.55
N VAL A 55 -20.58 -0.53 1.72
CA VAL A 55 -19.71 0.34 0.92
C VAL A 55 -19.99 1.79 1.30
N SER A 56 -19.09 2.38 2.09
CA SER A 56 -19.28 3.70 2.72
C SER A 56 -18.45 4.78 2.04
N SER A 57 -18.92 6.02 2.07
CA SER A 57 -18.16 7.19 1.62
C SER A 57 -16.98 7.45 2.56
N ILE A 58 -15.84 7.89 2.01
CA ILE A 58 -14.69 8.32 2.81
C ILE A 58 -14.72 9.81 3.16
N SER A 59 -15.62 10.60 2.56
CA SER A 59 -15.66 12.04 2.77
C SER A 59 -15.87 12.38 4.25
N SER A 60 -15.05 13.29 4.78
CA SER A 60 -15.07 13.69 6.19
C SER A 60 -14.76 12.54 7.16
N THR A 61 -14.01 11.53 6.73
CA THR A 61 -13.53 10.43 7.57
C THR A 61 -12.00 10.41 7.63
N PRO A 62 -11.40 9.69 8.60
CA PRO A 62 -9.95 9.45 8.64
C PRO A 62 -9.37 8.80 7.38
N TYR A 63 -10.22 8.20 6.56
CA TYR A 63 -9.87 7.48 5.33
C TYR A 63 -9.85 8.39 4.09
N ASP A 64 -10.10 9.70 4.24
CA ASP A 64 -10.13 10.64 3.10
C ASP A 64 -8.72 11.04 2.63
N PHE A 65 -8.13 10.24 1.74
CA PHE A 65 -6.84 10.52 1.09
C PHE A 65 -7.01 11.01 -0.36
N GLN A 66 -8.17 11.59 -0.72
CA GLN A 66 -8.40 12.08 -2.09
C GLN A 66 -7.41 13.17 -2.50
N GLN A 67 -7.00 13.98 -1.52
CA GLN A 67 -5.91 14.94 -1.66
C GLN A 67 -4.67 14.40 -0.93
N PRO A 68 -3.45 14.77 -1.37
CA PRO A 68 -2.23 14.37 -0.69
C PRO A 68 -2.26 14.73 0.80
N MET A 69 -2.03 13.73 1.65
CA MET A 69 -2.07 13.87 3.10
C MET A 69 -0.88 13.14 3.74
N THR A 70 -0.18 13.82 4.65
CA THR A 70 0.87 13.19 5.46
C THR A 70 0.24 12.20 6.44
N ILE A 71 0.74 10.96 6.44
CA ILE A 71 0.21 9.87 7.28
C ILE A 71 0.18 10.26 8.77
N TYR A 72 1.24 10.89 9.26
CA TYR A 72 1.41 11.33 10.65
C TYR A 72 0.18 12.01 11.26
N TYR A 73 -0.49 12.88 10.49
CA TYR A 73 -1.60 13.68 11.01
C TYR A 73 -2.89 12.89 11.23
N ARG A 74 -3.03 11.69 10.65
CA ARG A 74 -4.27 10.90 10.72
C ARG A 74 -4.08 9.46 11.19
N ILE A 75 -2.83 8.99 11.34
CA ILE A 75 -2.52 7.59 11.66
C ILE A 75 -3.20 7.07 12.94
N ASN A 76 -3.43 7.94 13.92
CA ASN A 76 -4.06 7.59 15.20
C ASN A 76 -5.59 7.73 15.20
N GLN A 77 -6.18 8.22 14.10
CA GLN A 77 -7.63 8.36 14.02
C GLN A 77 -8.32 7.00 13.82
N PRO A 78 -7.78 6.07 13.00
CA PRO A 78 -8.01 4.65 13.20
C PRO A 78 -7.21 4.18 14.43
N ASN A 79 -7.83 3.38 15.31
CA ASN A 79 -7.24 2.98 16.59
C ASN A 79 -5.85 2.34 16.49
N THR A 80 -5.54 1.65 15.39
CA THR A 80 -4.31 0.86 15.23
C THR A 80 -3.52 1.23 13.97
N GLY A 81 -3.84 2.36 13.32
CA GLY A 81 -3.38 2.64 11.95
C GLY A 81 -4.31 2.07 10.88
N TYR A 82 -3.92 2.17 9.62
CA TYR A 82 -4.77 1.79 8.48
C TYR A 82 -4.63 0.31 8.16
N ASP A 83 -5.77 -0.35 8.04
CA ASP A 83 -5.93 -1.66 7.41
C ASP A 83 -7.33 -1.68 6.76
N ILE A 84 -7.44 -1.08 5.59
CA ILE A 84 -8.73 -0.81 4.97
C ILE A 84 -8.69 -1.01 3.46
N TYR A 85 -9.80 -1.56 2.92
CA TYR A 85 -9.97 -1.79 1.50
C TYR A 85 -10.73 -0.61 0.86
N TYR A 86 -10.07 0.07 -0.07
CA TYR A 86 -10.66 1.12 -0.90
C TYR A 86 -11.33 0.52 -2.15
N VAL A 87 -12.54 0.98 -2.44
CA VAL A 87 -13.29 0.60 -3.63
C VAL A 87 -12.93 1.55 -4.77
N LEU A 88 -12.38 1.00 -5.85
CA LEU A 88 -11.97 1.79 -7.01
C LEU A 88 -13.10 1.85 -8.03
N LYS A 89 -13.47 3.07 -8.44
CA LYS A 89 -14.46 3.26 -9.49
C LYS A 89 -13.78 3.13 -10.85
N LYS A 90 -14.05 2.05 -11.56
CA LYS A 90 -13.81 2.00 -13.00
C LYS A 90 -14.99 2.61 -13.72
N GLU A 91 -14.74 3.51 -14.66
CA GLU A 91 -15.78 3.89 -15.61
C GLU A 91 -16.11 2.68 -16.49
N ARG A 92 -17.41 2.50 -16.77
CA ARG A 92 -17.91 1.36 -17.53
C ARG A 92 -17.36 1.46 -18.95
N GLY A 93 -16.62 0.45 -19.41
CA GLY A 93 -15.97 0.45 -20.73
C GLY A 93 -14.53 0.97 -20.75
N CYS A 94 -13.97 1.41 -19.61
CA CYS A 94 -12.53 1.67 -19.52
C CYS A 94 -11.75 0.36 -19.43
N GLU A 95 -11.19 -0.05 -20.55
CA GLU A 95 -10.14 -1.06 -20.61
C GLU A 95 -8.79 -0.40 -20.30
N GLY A 96 -8.05 -0.92 -19.32
CA GLY A 96 -6.72 -0.41 -18.99
C GLY A 96 -6.40 -0.35 -17.49
N LEU A 97 -5.23 0.21 -17.20
CA LEU A 97 -4.75 0.51 -15.86
C LEU A 97 -5.27 1.87 -15.41
N LEU A 98 -5.73 1.95 -14.16
CA LEU A 98 -6.09 3.20 -13.50
C LEU A 98 -5.00 3.55 -12.49
N LYS A 99 -4.63 4.82 -12.39
CA LYS A 99 -3.82 5.31 -11.28
C LYS A 99 -4.68 5.33 -10.02
N VAL A 100 -4.22 4.66 -8.96
CA VAL A 100 -5.03 4.43 -7.76
C VAL A 100 -4.41 4.97 -6.50
N ALA A 101 -3.09 5.11 -6.47
CA ALA A 101 -2.40 5.75 -5.36
C ALA A 101 -1.13 6.46 -5.83
N MET A 102 -0.72 7.45 -5.04
CA MET A 102 0.55 8.12 -5.14
C MET A 102 1.12 8.27 -3.75
N LEU A 103 2.40 7.92 -3.58
CA LEU A 103 3.16 8.11 -2.36
C LEU A 103 4.38 8.96 -2.66
N ARG A 104 4.73 9.85 -1.74
CA ARG A 104 5.95 10.66 -1.82
C ARG A 104 6.62 10.74 -0.46
N ASP A 105 7.92 10.47 -0.43
CA ASP A 105 8.76 10.81 0.70
C ASP A 105 9.35 12.21 0.49
N ASN A 106 9.15 13.09 1.46
CA ASN A 106 9.61 14.47 1.36
C ASN A 106 11.12 14.60 1.59
N VAL A 107 11.75 13.64 2.28
CA VAL A 107 13.17 13.69 2.62
C VAL A 107 14.03 13.24 1.43
N SER A 108 13.79 12.04 0.91
CA SER A 108 14.52 11.52 -0.26
C SER A 108 14.03 12.09 -1.59
N GLY A 109 12.84 12.70 -1.62
CA GLY A 109 12.19 13.17 -2.83
C GLY A 109 11.60 12.06 -3.71
N ARG A 110 11.74 10.78 -3.32
CA ARG A 110 11.25 9.64 -4.09
C ARG A 110 9.72 9.63 -4.13
N LYS A 111 9.19 9.15 -5.25
CA LYS A 111 7.77 9.06 -5.54
C LYS A 111 7.43 7.68 -6.09
N LEU A 112 6.33 7.11 -5.60
CA LEU A 112 5.74 5.88 -6.09
C LEU A 112 4.34 6.19 -6.64
N GLU A 113 4.05 5.72 -7.84
CA GLU A 113 2.70 5.72 -8.40
C GLU A 113 2.24 4.29 -8.59
N GLN A 114 1.03 3.98 -8.12
CA GLN A 114 0.44 2.66 -8.27
C GLN A 114 -0.68 2.71 -9.30
N TRP A 115 -0.60 1.81 -10.27
CA TRP A 115 -1.56 1.66 -11.34
C TRP A 115 -2.09 0.22 -11.35
N THR A 116 -3.40 0.05 -11.53
CA THR A 116 -4.01 -1.28 -11.48
C THR A 116 -5.26 -1.39 -12.34
N ASN A 117 -5.56 -2.61 -12.79
CA ASN A 117 -6.83 -2.97 -13.40
C ASN A 117 -7.75 -3.73 -12.41
N GLN A 118 -7.44 -3.75 -11.12
CA GLN A 118 -8.29 -4.35 -10.10
C GLN A 118 -9.41 -3.40 -9.65
N LEU A 119 -10.38 -3.93 -8.91
CA LEU A 119 -11.55 -3.19 -8.41
C LEU A 119 -11.32 -2.52 -7.05
N GLY A 120 -10.19 -2.78 -6.39
CA GLY A 120 -9.86 -2.17 -5.11
C GLY A 120 -8.37 -2.13 -4.81
N LEU A 121 -8.08 -1.47 -3.69
CA LEU A 121 -6.73 -1.26 -3.15
C LEU A 121 -6.79 -1.47 -1.63
N GLN A 122 -5.97 -2.38 -1.11
CA GLN A 122 -5.74 -2.47 0.34
C GLN A 122 -4.70 -1.42 0.74
N PHE A 123 -5.03 -0.58 1.72
CA PHE A 123 -4.08 0.33 2.36
C PHE A 123 -3.79 -0.17 3.77
N TYR A 124 -2.56 -0.65 3.96
CA TYR A 124 -2.09 -1.22 5.21
C TYR A 124 -0.81 -0.52 5.68
N THR A 125 -0.79 -0.04 6.91
CA THR A 125 0.36 0.70 7.50
C THR A 125 1.18 -0.12 8.47
N ALA A 126 1.28 -1.44 8.26
CA ALA A 126 2.19 -2.30 9.03
C ALA A 126 1.89 -2.37 10.54
N ASN A 127 0.61 -2.25 10.91
CA ASN A 127 0.13 -2.13 12.29
C ASN A 127 0.58 -3.27 13.23
N THR A 128 0.90 -4.45 12.67
CA THR A 128 1.34 -5.64 13.42
C THR A 128 2.79 -6.06 13.12
N LEU A 129 3.54 -5.28 12.32
CA LEU A 129 4.95 -5.58 12.07
C LEU A 129 5.80 -5.20 13.28
N ASN A 130 6.50 -6.17 13.86
CA ASN A 130 7.43 -5.98 14.97
C ASN A 130 8.89 -6.09 14.53
N GLU A 131 9.41 -7.33 14.40
CA GLU A 131 10.84 -7.60 14.14
C GLU A 131 11.09 -8.46 12.89
N GLU A 132 10.23 -8.31 11.87
CA GLU A 132 10.41 -9.06 10.62
C GLU A 132 11.72 -8.68 9.93
N ARG A 133 12.58 -9.67 9.67
CA ARG A 133 13.87 -9.46 9.01
C ARG A 133 13.68 -9.25 7.51
N GLY A 134 13.80 -7.99 7.08
CA GLY A 134 13.74 -7.58 5.68
C GLY A 134 15.08 -7.67 4.92
N LYS A 135 15.30 -6.75 3.98
CA LYS A 135 16.49 -6.71 3.11
C LYS A 135 17.75 -6.34 3.90
N GLY A 136 18.81 -7.11 3.65
CA GLY A 136 20.13 -6.93 4.25
C GLY A 136 20.61 -8.27 4.80
N SER A 137 21.52 -8.94 4.08
CA SER A 137 22.37 -9.93 4.77
C SER A 137 23.12 -9.17 5.86
N PRO A 138 23.22 -9.69 7.10
CA PRO A 138 23.92 -9.00 8.15
C PRO A 138 25.30 -8.57 7.65
N ASN A 139 25.58 -7.27 7.69
CA ASN A 139 26.92 -6.74 7.48
C ASN A 139 27.51 -6.85 6.05
N SER A 140 26.70 -6.98 4.99
CA SER A 140 27.20 -7.01 3.60
C SER A 140 27.98 -5.76 3.18
N MET A 141 27.70 -4.60 3.78
CA MET A 141 28.48 -3.38 3.54
C MET A 141 29.90 -3.42 4.14
N ASN A 142 30.17 -4.30 5.11
CA ASN A 142 31.48 -4.44 5.77
C ASN A 142 32.17 -5.78 5.43
N HIS A 143 31.57 -6.60 4.57
CA HIS A 143 32.15 -7.87 4.12
C HIS A 143 32.23 -7.89 2.58
N PRO A 144 33.40 -7.62 1.99
CA PRO A 144 33.56 -7.48 0.53
C PRO A 144 33.24 -8.76 -0.27
N ASN A 145 33.14 -9.91 0.40
CA ASN A 145 32.78 -11.19 -0.20
C ASN A 145 31.26 -11.43 -0.27
N PHE A 146 30.44 -10.53 0.30
CA PHE A 146 28.98 -10.62 0.19
C PHE A 146 28.50 -9.94 -1.10
N PRO A 147 27.36 -10.37 -1.66
CA PRO A 147 26.77 -9.68 -2.82
C PRO A 147 26.61 -8.19 -2.54
N SER A 148 27.18 -7.36 -3.43
CA SER A 148 27.11 -5.91 -3.30
C SER A 148 25.66 -5.44 -3.30
N THR A 149 25.34 -4.52 -2.39
CA THR A 149 24.06 -3.82 -2.34
C THR A 149 24.12 -2.44 -3.00
N TYR A 150 25.29 -2.03 -3.48
CA TYR A 150 25.47 -0.74 -4.15
C TYR A 150 24.90 -0.79 -5.57
N VAL A 151 24.05 0.18 -5.89
CA VAL A 151 23.63 0.47 -7.26
C VAL A 151 24.22 1.84 -7.60
N ASN A 152 25.08 1.88 -8.60
CA ASN A 152 25.67 3.13 -9.08
C ASN A 152 24.73 3.78 -10.11
N PRO A 153 24.69 5.12 -10.19
CA PRO A 153 24.06 5.81 -11.30
C PRO A 153 24.68 5.37 -12.62
N GLY A 154 23.85 5.25 -13.66
CA GLY A 154 24.29 5.18 -15.06
C GLY A 154 24.42 6.57 -15.65
#